data_AF-A0A3N9N9H5-F1
#
_entry.id   AF-A0A3N9N9H5-F1
#
_cell.length_a   1.000
_cell.length_b   1.000
_cell.length_c   1.000
_cell.angle_alpha   90.00
_cell.angle_beta   90.00
_cell.angle_gamma   90.00
#
_symmetry.space_group_name_H-M   'P 1'
#
loop_
_entity.id
_entity.type
_entity.pdbx_description
1 polymer ?
#
loop_
_entity_poly.entity_id
_entity_poly.type
_entity_poly.pdbx_seq_one_letter_code
_entity_poly.pdbx_strand_id
1 'polypeptide(L)'
;REIEEILLAVISANGGAGFFQDMAVLGSVYGFVDCVLRPSLGGSASVPVGSSDAALLPAGQSGRGSSFASILRLASSLGLELIEAPRALPVLDENDYRRIRYYLQHFAQQKNQVRAEGRFLSRLLNGFTSSGTDRRESVAVTEVIGPRWWQRYEDKELIAEGPNILSEVPVVHIQNLAQPYFYEGLSDVEQLIPLQDELNTRLSDRASRITLQTFRMYLAKGLDDFTDQPIGPGQMWSASNPDATIEAFGGDTPAPGEDKHIAEIREAMDKVSGVTPVVAGVLKNKLGNLTSGVALKMTFMGMLAKTVRKQHTYGEGIKEIGRMVLRLLDVCGVYPTEEQDRELKVIFPNPLPTDEMDRLEEARIKIELGVPREKVLQELGY
;
A
#
# COMPACT_ATOMS: atom_id res chain seq x y z
N ARG A 1 5.91 -29.83 6.59
CA ARG A 1 6.57 -29.76 5.28
C ARG A 1 5.56 -29.67 4.13
N GLU A 2 4.62 -30.61 3.97
CA GLU A 2 3.60 -30.53 2.92
C GLU A 2 2.74 -29.26 3.00
N ILE A 3 2.21 -28.94 4.20
CA ILE A 3 1.42 -27.72 4.45
C ILE A 3 2.19 -26.45 4.06
N GLU A 4 3.48 -26.41 4.41
CA GLU A 4 4.36 -25.29 4.07
C GLU A 4 4.52 -25.15 2.55
N GLU A 5 4.77 -26.26 1.84
CA GLU A 5 4.86 -26.29 0.38
C GLU A 5 3.53 -25.87 -0.30
N ILE A 6 2.38 -26.26 0.27
CA ILE A 6 1.05 -25.84 -0.18
C ILE A 6 0.86 -24.33 -0.01
N LEU A 7 1.12 -23.80 1.19
CA LEU A 7 0.98 -22.36 1.46
C LEU A 7 1.95 -21.53 0.61
N LEU A 8 3.18 -22.00 0.43
CA LEU A 8 4.14 -21.38 -0.48
C LEU A 8 3.65 -21.38 -1.93
N ALA A 9 2.99 -22.44 -2.39
CA ALA A 9 2.42 -22.51 -3.73
C ALA A 9 1.27 -21.51 -3.94
N VAL A 10 0.44 -21.27 -2.92
CA VAL A 10 -0.61 -20.25 -2.93
C VAL A 10 0.00 -18.85 -2.95
N ILE A 11 0.91 -18.57 -2.02
CA ILE A 11 1.56 -17.25 -1.88
C ILE A 11 2.35 -16.90 -3.15
N SER A 12 3.09 -17.85 -3.71
CA SER A 12 3.87 -17.66 -4.94
C SER A 12 2.99 -17.35 -6.14
N ALA A 13 1.83 -18.00 -6.27
CA ALA A 13 0.88 -17.74 -7.34
C ALA A 13 0.22 -16.35 -7.23
N ASN A 14 0.15 -15.78 -6.02
CA ASN A 14 -0.46 -14.48 -5.75
C ASN A 14 0.55 -13.34 -5.64
N GLY A 15 1.78 -13.51 -6.16
CA GLY A 15 2.79 -12.44 -6.23
C GLY A 15 3.92 -12.55 -5.19
N GLY A 16 3.93 -13.60 -4.36
CA GLY A 16 5.04 -13.92 -3.46
C GLY A 16 5.32 -12.80 -2.45
N ALA A 17 6.56 -12.31 -2.44
CA ALA A 17 6.95 -11.19 -1.57
C ALA A 17 6.20 -9.88 -1.90
N GLY A 18 5.85 -9.67 -3.18
CA GLY A 18 5.12 -8.47 -3.61
C GLY A 18 3.74 -8.37 -2.96
N PHE A 19 3.05 -9.50 -2.79
CA PHE A 19 1.77 -9.56 -2.09
C PHE A 19 1.83 -8.96 -0.68
N PHE A 20 2.86 -9.31 0.10
CA PHE A 20 3.02 -8.76 1.45
C PHE A 20 3.45 -7.29 1.46
N GLN A 21 4.20 -6.86 0.43
CA GLN A 21 4.55 -5.44 0.26
C GLN A 21 3.29 -4.62 -0.03
N ASP A 22 2.46 -5.06 -0.98
CA ASP A 22 1.21 -4.39 -1.33
C ASP A 22 0.26 -4.37 -0.13
N MET A 23 0.15 -5.48 0.60
CA MET A 23 -0.61 -5.58 1.85
C MET A 23 -0.15 -4.54 2.88
N ALA A 24 1.17 -4.43 3.09
CA ALA A 24 1.73 -3.46 4.02
C ALA A 24 1.55 -2.00 3.56
N VAL A 25 1.61 -1.75 2.24
CA VAL A 25 1.38 -0.42 1.66
C VAL A 25 -0.07 0.00 1.86
N LEU A 26 -1.02 -0.85 1.49
CA LEU A 26 -2.45 -0.59 1.65
C LEU A 26 -2.79 -0.30 3.13
N GLY A 27 -2.32 -1.15 4.04
CA GLY A 27 -2.51 -0.91 5.48
C GLY A 27 -1.86 0.40 5.94
N SER A 28 -0.65 0.73 5.49
CA SER A 28 0.03 1.97 5.89
C SER A 28 -0.70 3.22 5.41
N VAL A 29 -1.33 3.17 4.23
CA VAL A 29 -2.08 4.29 3.64
C VAL A 29 -3.47 4.42 4.25
N TYR A 30 -4.23 3.32 4.30
CA TYR A 30 -5.66 3.33 4.67
C TYR A 30 -5.93 2.95 6.13
N GLY A 31 -4.91 2.55 6.90
CA GLY A 31 -5.05 2.10 8.28
C GLY A 31 -5.43 0.62 8.42
N PHE A 32 -5.86 -0.03 7.35
CA PHE A 32 -6.11 -1.48 7.32
C PHE A 32 -6.02 -2.02 5.89
N VAL A 33 -6.03 -3.35 5.77
CA VAL A 33 -6.17 -4.06 4.51
C VAL A 33 -7.00 -5.32 4.73
N ASP A 34 -7.88 -5.60 3.78
CA ASP A 34 -8.66 -6.84 3.76
C ASP A 34 -8.11 -7.76 2.69
N CYS A 35 -7.97 -9.05 3.02
CA CYS A 35 -7.59 -10.10 2.08
C CYS A 35 -8.79 -11.02 1.86
N VAL A 36 -9.32 -11.04 0.63
CA VAL A 36 -10.42 -11.92 0.24
C VAL A 36 -9.84 -13.19 -0.39
N LEU A 37 -10.20 -14.35 0.16
CA LEU A 37 -9.86 -15.64 -0.42
C LEU A 37 -10.87 -16.01 -1.51
N ARG A 38 -10.37 -16.21 -2.73
CA ARG A 38 -11.16 -16.57 -3.92
C ARG A 38 -10.91 -18.03 -4.29
N PRO A 39 -11.91 -18.94 -4.20
CA PRO A 39 -11.78 -20.28 -4.76
C PRO A 39 -11.63 -20.18 -6.28
N SER A 40 -10.74 -21.00 -6.85
CA SER A 40 -10.40 -20.89 -8.27
C SER A 40 -11.52 -21.38 -9.18
N LEU A 41 -12.27 -20.44 -9.75
CA LEU A 41 -12.65 -20.44 -11.16
C LEU A 41 -12.51 -19.00 -11.66
N GLY A 42 -12.08 -18.87 -12.91
CA GLY A 42 -11.63 -17.63 -13.54
C GLY A 42 -12.38 -16.38 -13.07
N GLY A 43 -11.62 -15.31 -12.80
CA GLY A 43 -12.15 -14.07 -12.25
C GLY A 43 -13.49 -13.71 -12.88
N SER A 44 -14.51 -13.55 -12.06
CA SER A 44 -15.83 -13.09 -12.53
C SER A 44 -16.40 -13.84 -13.74
N ALA A 45 -15.99 -15.08 -14.00
CA ALA A 45 -16.61 -15.89 -15.04
C ALA A 45 -18.01 -16.25 -14.52
N SER A 46 -18.95 -15.37 -14.88
CA SER A 46 -20.40 -15.52 -14.81
C SER A 46 -20.81 -16.99 -14.72
N VAL A 47 -21.27 -17.42 -13.55
CA VAL A 47 -22.24 -18.50 -13.50
C VAL A 47 -23.56 -17.81 -13.83
N PRO A 48 -24.10 -17.95 -15.06
CA PRO A 48 -25.36 -17.30 -15.41
C PRO A 48 -26.45 -17.77 -14.45
N VAL A 49 -27.32 -16.84 -14.07
CA VAL A 49 -28.52 -17.13 -13.26
C VAL A 49 -29.28 -18.30 -13.90
N GLY A 50 -29.35 -19.43 -13.19
CA GLY A 50 -30.06 -20.63 -13.64
C GLY A 50 -29.21 -21.83 -14.08
N SER A 51 -27.87 -21.74 -14.13
CA SER A 51 -27.03 -22.93 -14.28
C SER A 51 -26.71 -23.53 -12.90
N SER A 52 -27.27 -24.69 -12.60
CA SER A 52 -26.98 -25.48 -11.39
C SER A 52 -25.56 -26.08 -11.36
N ASP A 53 -24.74 -25.84 -12.38
CA ASP A 53 -23.33 -26.24 -12.43
C ASP A 53 -22.44 -25.13 -11.88
N ALA A 54 -22.53 -24.89 -10.57
CA ALA A 54 -21.41 -24.36 -9.82
C ALA A 54 -20.35 -25.48 -9.74
N ALA A 55 -19.62 -25.70 -10.83
CA ALA A 55 -18.48 -26.62 -10.87
C ALA A 55 -17.31 -26.01 -10.10
N LEU A 56 -17.52 -25.84 -8.79
CA LEU A 56 -16.58 -25.45 -7.76
C LEU A 56 -15.52 -26.55 -7.65
N LEU A 57 -14.45 -26.41 -8.43
CA LEU A 57 -13.46 -27.45 -8.66
C LEU A 57 -14.12 -28.71 -9.27
N PRO A 58 -13.40 -29.57 -9.99
CA PRO A 58 -14.01 -30.79 -10.51
C PRO A 58 -14.39 -31.72 -9.34
N ALA A 59 -15.63 -31.58 -8.86
CA ALA A 59 -16.33 -32.54 -8.02
C ALA A 59 -16.53 -33.81 -8.85
N GLY A 60 -15.51 -34.67 -8.87
CA GLY A 60 -15.49 -35.86 -9.71
C GLY A 60 -14.21 -36.68 -9.72
N GLN A 61 -13.12 -36.23 -9.08
CA GLN A 61 -11.95 -37.10 -8.81
C GLN A 61 -11.84 -37.47 -7.33
N SER A 62 -12.98 -37.67 -6.67
CA SER A 62 -13.06 -38.46 -5.44
C SER A 62 -12.87 -39.94 -5.81
N GLY A 63 -11.62 -40.37 -5.95
CA GLY A 63 -11.29 -41.78 -6.16
C GLY A 63 -9.90 -42.01 -6.75
N ARG A 64 -8.96 -42.36 -5.88
CA ARG A 64 -7.50 -42.63 -6.09
C ARG A 64 -6.63 -41.39 -5.86
N GLY A 65 -5.72 -41.50 -4.90
CA GLY A 65 -4.93 -40.41 -4.31
C GLY A 65 -4.51 -39.34 -5.31
N SER A 66 -5.00 -38.12 -5.11
CA SER A 66 -4.49 -36.94 -5.80
C SER A 66 -2.99 -36.87 -5.53
N SER A 67 -2.18 -36.90 -6.59
CA SER A 67 -0.75 -36.69 -6.44
C SER A 67 -0.51 -35.35 -5.75
N PHE A 68 0.54 -35.25 -4.92
CA PHE A 68 0.89 -33.99 -4.26
C PHE A 68 1.08 -32.84 -5.26
N ALA A 69 1.60 -33.13 -6.45
CA ALA A 69 1.66 -32.16 -7.56
C ALA A 69 0.29 -31.62 -8.01
N SER A 70 -0.77 -32.45 -7.95
CA SER A 70 -2.13 -32.01 -8.26
C SER A 70 -2.69 -31.10 -7.17
N ILE A 71 -2.37 -31.39 -5.90
CA ILE A 71 -2.73 -30.53 -4.76
C ILE A 71 -2.07 -29.17 -4.90
N LEU A 72 -0.76 -29.12 -5.18
CA LEU A 72 -0.05 -27.85 -5.38
C LEU A 72 -0.65 -27.03 -6.54
N ARG A 73 -1.03 -27.66 -7.65
CA ARG A 73 -1.68 -26.98 -8.76
C ARG A 73 -3.04 -26.37 -8.38
N LEU A 74 -3.85 -27.08 -7.59
CA LEU A 74 -5.14 -26.58 -7.09
C LEU A 74 -4.95 -25.50 -6.02
N ALA A 75 -3.90 -25.60 -5.20
CA ALA A 75 -3.54 -24.57 -4.24
C ALA A 75 -3.11 -23.28 -4.96
N SER A 76 -2.26 -23.38 -5.98
CA SER A 76 -1.82 -22.24 -6.79
C SER A 76 -2.93 -21.59 -7.63
N SER A 77 -4.09 -22.21 -7.78
CA SER A 77 -5.21 -21.57 -8.46
C SER A 77 -6.06 -20.70 -7.51
N LEU A 78 -5.93 -20.86 -6.19
CA LEU A 78 -6.59 -20.00 -5.21
C LEU A 78 -6.12 -18.56 -5.34
N GLY A 79 -7.06 -17.62 -5.37
CA GLY A 79 -6.77 -16.19 -5.42
C GLY A 79 -6.75 -15.58 -4.03
N LEU A 80 -5.76 -14.75 -3.74
CA LEU A 80 -5.71 -13.85 -2.59
C LEU A 80 -5.84 -12.43 -3.12
N GLU A 81 -7.01 -11.81 -2.93
CA GLU A 81 -7.26 -10.46 -3.41
C GLU A 81 -7.15 -9.47 -2.24
N LEU A 82 -6.20 -8.53 -2.34
CA LEU A 82 -6.13 -7.42 -1.41
C LEU A 82 -7.14 -6.34 -1.83
N ILE A 83 -7.99 -5.94 -0.89
CA ILE A 83 -9.00 -4.90 -1.10
C ILE A 83 -8.56 -3.62 -0.41
N GLU A 84 -8.52 -2.54 -1.17
CA GLU A 84 -8.30 -1.20 -0.64
C GLU A 84 -9.55 -0.68 0.08
N ALA A 85 -9.34 0.12 1.13
CA ALA A 85 -10.43 0.62 1.97
C ALA A 85 -11.57 1.33 1.20
N PRO A 86 -11.31 2.16 0.15
CA PRO A 86 -12.39 2.82 -0.59
C PRO A 86 -13.35 1.87 -1.30
N ARG A 87 -12.92 0.64 -1.57
CA ARG A 87 -13.76 -0.40 -2.19
C ARG A 87 -14.51 -1.22 -1.17
N ALA A 88 -14.04 -1.28 0.09
CA ALA A 88 -14.54 -2.18 1.12
C ALA A 88 -15.72 -1.59 1.91
N LEU A 89 -16.76 -2.40 2.11
CA LEU A 89 -17.97 -2.06 2.86
C LEU A 89 -18.36 -3.26 3.76
N PRO A 90 -17.64 -3.49 4.86
CA PRO A 90 -17.95 -4.58 5.78
C PRO A 90 -19.22 -4.28 6.59
N VAL A 91 -20.09 -5.27 6.74
CA VAL A 91 -21.22 -5.26 7.67
C VAL A 91 -20.83 -6.08 8.88
N LEU A 92 -20.59 -5.40 9.99
CA LEU A 92 -20.07 -5.99 11.22
C LEU A 92 -21.19 -6.56 12.10
N ASP A 93 -20.80 -7.38 13.07
CA ASP A 93 -21.68 -7.75 14.18
C ASP A 93 -21.89 -6.55 15.11
N GLU A 94 -23.13 -6.33 15.55
CA GLU A 94 -23.49 -5.20 16.42
C GLU A 94 -22.77 -5.22 17.77
N ASN A 95 -22.35 -6.40 18.24
CA ASN A 95 -21.69 -6.58 19.54
C ASN A 95 -20.19 -6.86 19.43
N ASP A 96 -19.66 -7.04 18.22
CA ASP A 96 -18.25 -7.34 17.99
C ASP A 96 -17.74 -6.75 16.67
N TYR A 97 -16.99 -5.65 16.77
CA TYR A 97 -16.40 -4.95 15.63
C TYR A 97 -15.39 -5.79 14.85
N ARG A 98 -14.89 -6.89 15.41
CA ARG A 98 -13.94 -7.80 14.75
C ARG A 98 -14.64 -8.82 13.87
N ARG A 99 -15.95 -9.01 14.06
CA ARG A 99 -16.71 -10.05 13.37
C ARG A 99 -17.46 -9.49 12.18
N ILE A 100 -17.07 -9.93 10.98
CA ILE A 100 -17.75 -9.57 9.73
C ILE A 100 -18.93 -10.52 9.51
N ARG A 101 -20.15 -9.98 9.39
CA ARG A 101 -21.37 -10.74 9.02
C ARG A 101 -21.56 -10.83 7.52
N TYR A 102 -21.33 -9.73 6.81
CA TYR A 102 -21.31 -9.68 5.36
C TYR A 102 -20.16 -8.78 4.92
N TYR A 103 -19.55 -9.11 3.81
CA TYR A 103 -18.53 -8.29 3.19
C TYR A 103 -19.05 -7.79 1.84
N LEU A 104 -19.09 -6.48 1.67
CA LEU A 104 -19.43 -5.88 0.40
C LEU A 104 -18.20 -5.20 -0.18
N GLN A 105 -18.10 -5.21 -1.51
CA GLN A 105 -17.18 -4.33 -2.19
C GLN A 105 -17.80 -3.70 -3.43
N HIS A 106 -17.41 -2.47 -3.73
CA HIS A 106 -17.88 -1.73 -4.88
C HIS A 106 -16.72 -1.12 -5.66
N PHE A 107 -16.66 -1.35 -6.97
CA PHE A 107 -15.58 -0.84 -7.82
C PHE A 107 -15.97 -0.73 -9.29
N ALA A 108 -15.24 0.10 -10.04
CA ALA A 108 -15.39 0.19 -11.49
C ALA A 108 -14.47 -0.81 -12.18
N GLN A 109 -15.02 -1.69 -13.02
CA GLN A 109 -14.25 -2.65 -13.81
C GLN A 109 -14.23 -2.23 -15.28
N GLN A 110 -13.03 -2.13 -15.86
CA GLN A 110 -12.88 -1.98 -17.31
C GLN A 110 -13.11 -3.31 -18.00
N LYS A 111 -14.07 -3.36 -18.93
CA LYS A 111 -14.33 -4.52 -19.78
C LYS A 111 -13.40 -4.49 -21.00
N ASN A 112 -13.11 -5.67 -21.54
CA ASN A 112 -12.34 -5.80 -22.80
C ASN A 112 -13.16 -5.36 -24.03
N GLN A 113 -14.46 -5.10 -23.86
CA GLN A 113 -15.31 -4.55 -24.90
C GLN A 113 -15.01 -3.06 -25.08
N VAL A 114 -14.87 -2.64 -26.35
CA VAL A 114 -14.72 -1.23 -26.72
C VAL A 114 -16.09 -0.71 -27.08
N ARG A 115 -16.51 0.40 -26.46
CA ARG A 115 -17.81 1.01 -26.73
C ARG A 115 -17.88 1.43 -28.20
N ALA A 116 -18.72 0.75 -28.99
CA ALA A 116 -18.88 1.01 -30.43
C ALA A 116 -19.92 2.11 -30.74
N GLU A 117 -20.54 2.71 -29.72
CA GLU A 117 -21.60 3.70 -29.90
C GLU A 117 -21.05 5.05 -30.36
N GLY A 118 -21.45 5.49 -31.55
CA GLY A 118 -21.34 6.88 -32.00
C GLY A 118 -20.26 7.20 -33.04
N ARG A 119 -19.49 6.22 -33.53
CA ARG A 119 -18.38 6.47 -34.49
C ARG A 119 -18.82 6.96 -35.88
N PHE A 120 -20.07 6.76 -36.30
CA PHE A 120 -20.48 7.13 -37.66
C PHE A 120 -20.92 8.61 -37.77
N LEU A 121 -21.70 9.12 -36.81
CA LEU A 121 -22.17 10.50 -36.82
C LEU A 121 -21.10 11.49 -36.32
N SER A 122 -20.28 11.10 -35.35
CA SER A 122 -19.20 11.98 -34.81
C SER A 122 -18.05 12.20 -35.80
N ARG A 123 -17.70 11.19 -36.62
CA ARG A 123 -16.68 11.30 -37.68
C ARG A 123 -17.10 12.16 -38.86
N LEU A 124 -18.40 12.29 -39.10
CA LEU A 124 -18.95 13.09 -40.20
C LEU A 124 -19.12 14.58 -39.82
N LEU A 125 -19.22 14.89 -38.52
CA LEU A 125 -19.43 16.25 -38.03
C LEU A 125 -18.14 16.96 -37.54
N ASN A 126 -17.15 16.23 -37.03
CA ASN A 126 -15.91 16.84 -36.51
C ASN A 126 -14.70 16.54 -37.40
N GLY A 127 -14.60 17.27 -38.51
CA GLY A 127 -13.34 17.43 -39.22
C GLY A 127 -12.32 18.13 -38.32
N PHE A 128 -11.14 17.52 -38.18
CA PHE A 128 -9.95 18.05 -37.51
C PHE A 128 -10.13 18.45 -36.04
N THR A 129 -9.83 17.49 -35.14
CA THR A 129 -9.31 17.61 -33.75
C THR A 129 -10.09 16.76 -32.76
N SER A 130 -9.80 15.47 -32.72
CA SER A 130 -10.15 14.62 -31.58
C SER A 130 -9.22 13.42 -31.58
N SER A 131 -8.19 13.46 -30.72
CA SER A 131 -7.55 12.26 -30.21
C SER A 131 -8.56 11.58 -29.28
N GLY A 132 -9.62 11.02 -29.87
CA GLY A 132 -10.63 10.24 -29.16
C GLY A 132 -10.03 8.90 -28.84
N THR A 133 -9.41 8.80 -27.66
CA THR A 133 -8.96 7.53 -27.10
C THR A 133 -10.15 6.58 -27.03
N ASP A 134 -10.00 5.41 -27.65
CA ASP A 134 -10.93 4.30 -27.53
C ASP A 134 -11.02 3.88 -26.05
N ARG A 135 -11.96 4.49 -25.33
CA ARG A 135 -12.15 4.25 -23.91
C ARG A 135 -12.90 2.92 -23.77
N ARG A 136 -12.22 1.95 -23.17
CA ARG A 136 -12.82 0.66 -22.78
C ARG A 136 -14.11 0.91 -21.98
N GLU A 137 -15.11 0.08 -22.22
CA GLU A 137 -16.35 0.13 -21.45
C GLU A 137 -16.03 -0.08 -19.96
N SER A 138 -16.69 0.68 -19.09
CA SER A 138 -16.50 0.60 -17.64
C SER A 138 -17.85 0.32 -17.00
N VAL A 139 -17.89 -0.68 -16.13
CA VAL A 139 -19.12 -1.14 -15.46
C VAL A 139 -18.93 -1.06 -13.96
N ALA A 140 -19.98 -0.65 -13.23
CA ALA A 140 -19.96 -0.62 -11.78
C ALA A 140 -20.26 -2.02 -11.22
N VAL A 141 -19.31 -2.60 -10.51
CA VAL A 141 -19.41 -3.93 -9.91
C VAL A 141 -19.71 -3.79 -8.42
N THR A 142 -20.69 -4.54 -7.93
CA THR A 142 -20.93 -4.72 -6.49
C THR A 142 -20.91 -6.19 -6.16
N GLU A 143 -20.06 -6.60 -5.24
CA GLU A 143 -20.03 -7.97 -4.73
C GLU A 143 -20.50 -7.99 -3.29
N VAL A 144 -21.34 -8.96 -2.95
CA VAL A 144 -21.85 -9.20 -1.60
C VAL A 144 -21.48 -10.62 -1.22
N ILE A 145 -20.72 -10.78 -0.14
CA ILE A 145 -20.21 -12.07 0.33
C ILE A 145 -20.71 -12.29 1.75
N GLY A 146 -21.64 -13.23 1.92
CA GLY A 146 -22.14 -13.68 3.21
C GLY A 146 -21.58 -15.05 3.59
N PRO A 147 -21.89 -15.56 4.80
CA PRO A 147 -21.39 -16.85 5.26
C PRO A 147 -21.93 -18.03 4.45
N ARG A 148 -23.13 -17.93 3.87
CA ARG A 148 -23.78 -19.04 3.15
C ARG A 148 -23.94 -18.80 1.65
N TRP A 149 -23.87 -17.55 1.21
CA TRP A 149 -24.20 -17.16 -0.15
C TRP A 149 -23.38 -15.95 -0.58
N TRP A 150 -23.06 -15.85 -1.86
CA TRP A 150 -22.43 -14.69 -2.46
C TRP A 150 -23.21 -14.24 -3.70
N GLN A 151 -23.13 -12.95 -4.01
CA GLN A 151 -23.79 -12.33 -5.15
C GLN A 151 -22.86 -11.32 -5.80
N ARG A 152 -23.00 -11.16 -7.12
CA ARG A 152 -22.28 -10.17 -7.91
C ARG A 152 -23.26 -9.44 -8.81
N TYR A 153 -23.22 -8.13 -8.72
CA TYR A 153 -24.02 -7.21 -9.50
C TYR A 153 -23.15 -6.39 -10.44
N GLU A 154 -23.62 -6.17 -11.65
CA GLU A 154 -23.04 -5.25 -12.63
C GLU A 154 -24.09 -4.21 -13.02
N ASP A 155 -23.79 -2.93 -12.83
CA ASP A 155 -24.72 -1.81 -13.03
C ASP A 155 -26.10 -2.02 -12.36
N LYS A 156 -26.08 -2.61 -11.16
CA LYS A 156 -27.23 -2.97 -10.31
C LYS A 156 -28.03 -4.19 -10.77
N GLU A 157 -27.61 -4.88 -11.82
CA GLU A 157 -28.20 -6.14 -12.26
C GLU A 157 -27.44 -7.33 -11.70
N LEU A 158 -28.15 -8.33 -11.16
CA LEU A 158 -27.54 -9.54 -10.63
C LEU A 158 -27.03 -10.40 -11.81
N ILE A 159 -25.70 -10.57 -11.92
CA ILE A 159 -25.09 -11.32 -13.02
C ILE A 159 -24.55 -12.69 -12.60
N ALA A 160 -24.29 -12.89 -11.30
CA ALA A 160 -23.89 -14.19 -10.76
C ALA A 160 -24.18 -14.27 -9.27
N GLU A 161 -24.48 -15.48 -8.80
CA GLU A 161 -24.59 -15.80 -7.39
C GLU A 161 -24.31 -17.29 -7.14
N GLY A 162 -24.09 -17.65 -5.88
CA GLY A 162 -23.92 -19.05 -5.51
C GLY A 162 -23.71 -19.27 -4.03
N PRO A 163 -23.66 -20.54 -3.61
CA PRO A 163 -23.36 -20.89 -2.23
C PRO A 163 -21.92 -20.53 -1.88
N ASN A 164 -21.72 -20.07 -0.64
CA ASN A 164 -20.38 -19.91 -0.07
C ASN A 164 -19.94 -21.24 0.57
N ILE A 165 -18.93 -21.88 -0.04
CA ILE A 165 -18.41 -23.17 0.37
C ILE A 165 -17.83 -23.14 1.79
N LEU A 166 -17.14 -22.05 2.14
CA LEU A 166 -16.45 -21.95 3.42
C LEU A 166 -17.41 -21.91 4.61
N SER A 167 -18.69 -21.63 4.39
CA SER A 167 -19.69 -21.43 5.45
C SER A 167 -19.34 -20.28 6.42
N GLU A 168 -18.35 -19.47 6.07
CA GLU A 168 -17.88 -18.27 6.76
C GLU A 168 -17.48 -17.21 5.72
N VAL A 169 -17.49 -15.94 6.10
CA VAL A 169 -17.08 -14.85 5.19
C VAL A 169 -15.58 -15.01 4.89
N PRO A 170 -15.17 -15.17 3.62
CA PRO A 170 -13.79 -15.53 3.25
C PRO A 170 -12.89 -14.29 3.21
N VAL A 171 -12.92 -13.49 4.28
CA VAL A 171 -12.18 -12.23 4.38
C VAL A 171 -11.38 -12.22 5.66
N VAL A 172 -10.08 -11.94 5.50
CA VAL A 172 -9.18 -11.70 6.61
C VAL A 172 -8.89 -10.21 6.69
N HIS A 173 -9.33 -9.60 7.78
CA HIS A 173 -9.11 -8.19 8.07
C HIS A 173 -7.81 -8.00 8.86
N ILE A 174 -6.97 -7.04 8.44
CA ILE A 174 -5.69 -6.74 9.09
C ILE A 174 -5.59 -5.23 9.34
N GLN A 175 -5.63 -4.84 10.61
CA GLN A 175 -5.33 -3.45 11.00
C GLN A 175 -3.84 -3.16 10.87
N ASN A 176 -3.50 -2.01 10.32
CA ASN A 176 -2.12 -1.56 10.20
C ASN A 176 -1.49 -1.31 11.57
N LEU A 177 -2.14 -0.45 12.36
CA LEU A 177 -1.87 -0.26 13.78
C LEU A 177 -3.18 -0.49 14.52
N ALA A 178 -3.13 -1.33 15.55
CA ALA A 178 -4.31 -1.74 16.28
C ALA A 178 -5.05 -0.54 16.91
N GLN A 179 -6.35 -0.45 16.65
CA GLN A 179 -7.24 0.55 17.24
C GLN A 179 -8.44 -0.16 17.89
N PRO A 180 -8.54 -0.17 19.24
CA PRO A 180 -9.63 -0.83 19.94
C PRO A 180 -11.00 -0.23 19.58
N TYR A 181 -12.00 -1.09 19.37
CA TYR A 181 -13.40 -0.74 19.08
C TYR A 181 -13.66 -0.13 17.70
N PHE A 182 -12.65 -0.08 16.83
CA PHE A 182 -12.80 0.34 15.45
C PHE A 182 -12.49 -0.85 14.53
N TYR A 183 -13.19 -0.94 13.41
CA TYR A 183 -12.82 -1.87 12.36
C TYR A 183 -11.53 -1.42 11.71
N GLU A 184 -11.44 -0.14 11.39
CA GLU A 184 -10.25 0.47 10.84
C GLU A 184 -9.13 0.51 11.91
N GLY A 185 -7.88 0.37 11.44
CA GLY A 185 -6.70 0.70 12.23
C GLY A 185 -6.21 2.10 11.93
N LEU A 186 -5.11 2.50 12.56
CA LEU A 186 -4.49 3.80 12.30
C LEU A 186 -3.57 3.76 11.07
N SER A 187 -3.74 4.74 10.19
CA SER A 187 -2.85 5.00 9.04
C SER A 187 -1.51 5.60 9.51
N ASP A 188 -0.42 5.27 8.82
CA ASP A 188 0.87 5.94 9.00
C ASP A 188 0.96 7.26 8.24
N VAL A 189 0.17 7.41 7.18
CA VAL A 189 0.23 8.54 6.24
C VAL A 189 -0.74 9.64 6.63
N GLU A 190 -1.91 9.29 7.17
CA GLU A 190 -2.98 10.26 7.47
C GLU A 190 -2.52 11.39 8.39
N GLN A 191 -1.70 11.07 9.40
CA GLN A 191 -1.14 12.06 10.33
C GLN A 191 -0.13 13.02 9.68
N LEU A 192 0.43 12.65 8.52
CA LEU A 192 1.40 13.46 7.79
C LEU A 192 0.73 14.43 6.80
N ILE A 193 -0.54 14.22 6.45
CA ILE A 193 -1.25 15.03 5.45
C ILE A 193 -1.19 16.53 5.80
N PRO A 194 -1.53 16.99 7.03
CA PRO A 194 -1.50 18.42 7.33
C PRO A 194 -0.09 19.02 7.24
N LEU A 195 0.94 18.24 7.61
CA LEU A 195 2.34 18.69 7.53
C LEU A 195 2.82 18.75 6.06
N GLN A 196 2.41 17.78 5.26
CA GLN A 196 2.71 17.74 3.83
C GLN A 196 2.03 18.90 3.09
N ASP A 197 0.77 19.21 3.41
CA ASP A 197 0.03 20.33 2.81
C ASP A 197 0.66 21.68 3.16
N GLU A 198 1.05 21.87 4.42
CA GLU A 198 1.79 23.06 4.84
C GLU A 198 3.16 23.16 4.14
N LEU A 199 3.90 22.05 4.05
CA LEU A 199 5.18 22.01 3.33
C LEU A 199 5.01 22.37 1.85
N ASN A 200 4.02 21.77 1.18
CA ASN A 200 3.70 22.04 -0.22
C ASN A 200 3.31 23.51 -0.43
N THR A 201 2.54 24.07 0.50
CA THR A 201 2.15 25.49 0.48
C THR A 201 3.39 26.38 0.58
N ARG A 202 4.28 26.14 1.55
CA ARG A 202 5.50 26.96 1.73
C ARG A 202 6.49 26.85 0.57
N LEU A 203 6.63 25.67 -0.01
CA LEU A 203 7.47 25.50 -1.21
C LEU A 203 6.87 26.21 -2.43
N SER A 204 5.54 26.25 -2.53
CA SER A 204 4.83 27.02 -3.58
C SER A 204 4.99 28.52 -3.38
N ASP A 205 4.85 29.00 -2.14
CA ASP A 205 5.09 30.41 -1.77
C ASP A 205 6.53 30.81 -2.10
N ARG A 206 7.52 29.96 -1.78
CA ARG A 206 8.94 30.15 -2.13
C ARG A 206 9.13 30.31 -3.63
N ALA A 207 8.56 29.39 -4.42
CA ALA A 207 8.69 29.41 -5.87
C ALA A 207 8.06 30.68 -6.47
N SER A 208 6.91 31.11 -5.94
CA SER A 208 6.27 32.37 -6.32
C SER A 208 7.15 33.58 -5.97
N ARG A 209 7.68 33.62 -4.74
CA ARG A 209 8.59 34.69 -4.28
C ARG A 209 9.83 34.79 -5.15
N ILE A 210 10.52 33.67 -5.42
CA ILE A 210 11.72 33.64 -6.28
C ILE A 210 11.39 34.21 -7.66
N THR A 211 10.26 33.81 -8.23
CA THR A 211 9.80 34.31 -9.54
C THR A 211 9.58 35.82 -9.52
N LEU A 212 8.87 36.34 -8.53
CA LEU A 212 8.59 37.78 -8.38
C LEU A 212 9.86 38.58 -8.08
N GLN A 213 10.77 38.03 -7.27
CA GLN A 213 12.03 38.67 -6.89
C GLN A 213 13.09 38.64 -7.98
N THR A 214 12.97 37.77 -8.98
CA THR A 214 13.85 37.78 -10.15
C THR A 214 13.75 39.12 -10.91
N PHE A 215 12.60 39.79 -10.83
CA PHE A 215 12.41 41.13 -11.37
C PHE A 215 12.82 42.19 -10.33
N ARG A 216 13.89 42.92 -10.60
CA ARG A 216 14.20 44.14 -9.83
C ARG A 216 13.24 45.24 -10.25
N MET A 217 12.63 45.89 -9.27
CA MET A 217 11.85 47.10 -9.48
C MET A 217 12.72 48.31 -9.21
N TYR A 218 12.45 49.41 -9.93
CA TYR A 218 13.20 50.65 -9.80
C TYR A 218 12.24 51.77 -9.39
N LEU A 219 12.53 52.41 -8.27
CA LEU A 219 11.86 53.63 -7.82
C LEU A 219 12.69 54.82 -8.29
N ALA A 220 12.19 55.51 -9.31
CA ALA A 220 12.77 56.74 -9.84
C ALA A 220 12.07 57.96 -9.21
N LYS A 221 12.85 58.88 -8.63
CA LYS A 221 12.38 60.17 -8.10
C LYS A 221 13.06 61.30 -8.86
N GLY A 222 12.28 62.29 -9.30
CA GLY A 222 12.83 63.49 -9.97
C GLY A 222 13.39 63.24 -11.36
N LEU A 223 12.97 62.17 -12.03
CA LEU A 223 13.33 61.80 -13.40
C LEU A 223 12.10 61.89 -14.31
N ASP A 224 12.22 62.64 -15.40
CA ASP A 224 11.23 62.68 -16.47
C ASP A 224 11.48 61.52 -17.45
N ASP A 225 10.41 60.97 -18.03
CA ASP A 225 10.44 59.92 -19.08
C ASP A 225 11.18 58.61 -18.72
N PHE A 226 11.30 58.26 -17.43
CA PHE A 226 11.98 57.03 -16.99
C PHE A 226 11.35 55.74 -17.55
N THR A 227 10.06 55.76 -17.85
CA THR A 227 9.33 54.60 -18.43
C THR A 227 9.78 54.25 -19.84
N ASP A 228 10.35 55.21 -20.59
CA ASP A 228 10.77 55.03 -21.98
C ASP A 228 12.26 54.70 -22.09
N GLN A 229 12.99 54.69 -20.98
CA GLN A 229 14.42 54.38 -20.96
C GLN A 229 14.65 52.86 -20.91
N PRO A 230 15.53 52.30 -21.77
CA PRO A 230 15.82 50.87 -21.77
C PRO A 230 16.57 50.45 -20.50
N ILE A 231 16.08 49.38 -19.87
CA ILE A 231 16.73 48.74 -18.71
C ILE A 231 17.52 47.53 -19.22
N GLY A 232 18.84 47.54 -19.06
CA GLY A 232 19.69 46.42 -19.47
C GLY A 232 21.16 46.54 -19.04
N PRO A 233 21.94 45.45 -19.13
CA PRO A 233 23.36 45.45 -18.77
C PRO A 233 24.15 46.50 -19.56
N GLY A 234 24.99 47.28 -18.86
CA GLY A 234 25.85 48.30 -19.47
C GLY A 234 25.17 49.62 -19.83
N GLN A 235 23.88 49.79 -19.54
CA GLN A 235 23.17 51.06 -19.71
C GLN A 235 23.49 52.03 -18.56
N MET A 236 23.68 53.31 -18.89
CA MET A 236 23.94 54.38 -17.91
C MET A 236 22.81 55.40 -17.97
N TRP A 237 22.16 55.64 -16.84
CA TRP A 237 21.14 56.68 -16.69
C TRP A 237 21.78 57.98 -16.22
N SER A 238 21.37 59.09 -16.82
CA SER A 238 21.80 60.43 -16.42
C SER A 238 20.58 61.33 -16.21
N ALA A 239 20.67 62.21 -15.21
CA ALA A 239 19.62 63.15 -14.84
C ALA A 239 20.18 64.57 -14.83
N SER A 240 19.40 65.53 -15.31
CA SER A 240 19.74 66.95 -15.21
C SER A 240 19.41 67.52 -13.82
N ASN A 241 18.44 66.91 -13.14
CA ASN A 241 18.00 67.30 -11.82
C ASN A 241 19.00 66.80 -10.74
N PRO A 242 19.62 67.70 -9.95
CA PRO A 242 20.58 67.31 -8.91
C PRO A 242 19.96 66.50 -7.77
N ASP A 243 18.63 66.58 -7.58
CA ASP A 243 17.90 65.83 -6.55
C ASP A 243 17.34 64.49 -7.07
N ALA A 244 17.66 64.10 -8.32
CA ALA A 244 17.16 62.86 -8.89
C ALA A 244 17.80 61.61 -8.26
N THR A 245 16.98 60.63 -7.88
CA THR A 245 17.46 59.35 -7.35
C THR A 245 16.78 58.15 -8.02
N ILE A 246 17.54 57.07 -8.18
CA ILE A 246 17.04 55.76 -8.62
C ILE A 246 17.40 54.76 -7.52
N GLU A 247 16.40 54.17 -6.91
CA GLU A 247 16.55 53.14 -5.89
C GLU A 247 16.00 51.81 -6.44
N ALA A 248 16.84 50.78 -6.49
CA ALA A 248 16.37 49.44 -6.84
C ALA A 248 15.85 48.74 -5.59
N PHE A 249 14.69 48.10 -5.68
CA PHE A 249 14.11 47.29 -4.62
C PHE A 249 13.50 46.00 -5.19
N GLY A 250 13.40 44.98 -4.34
CA GLY A 250 13.26 43.59 -4.80
C GLY A 250 14.62 42.98 -5.16
N GLY A 251 14.60 41.77 -5.73
CA GLY A 251 15.81 40.94 -5.88
C GLY A 251 15.86 39.77 -4.91
N ASP A 252 16.84 38.89 -5.13
CA ASP A 252 17.06 37.66 -4.35
C ASP A 252 17.60 37.97 -2.94
N THR A 253 16.70 38.35 -2.04
CA THR A 253 17.03 38.57 -0.63
C THR A 253 16.85 37.24 0.13
N PRO A 254 17.82 36.83 0.97
CA PRO A 254 17.67 35.64 1.79
C PRO A 254 16.42 35.71 2.67
N ALA A 255 15.67 34.61 2.75
CA ALA A 255 14.48 34.47 3.59
C ALA A 255 14.72 33.43 4.71
N PRO A 256 15.58 33.71 5.71
CA PRO A 256 16.02 32.72 6.68
C PRO A 256 14.87 32.16 7.55
N GLY A 257 13.83 32.95 7.81
CA GLY A 257 12.65 32.49 8.53
C GLY A 257 11.86 31.43 7.77
N GLU A 258 11.81 31.55 6.44
CA GLU A 258 11.15 30.61 5.55
C GLU A 258 11.92 29.27 5.49
N ASP A 259 13.25 29.34 5.36
CA ASP A 259 14.13 28.17 5.42
C ASP A 259 14.02 27.44 6.76
N LYS A 260 13.99 28.19 7.87
CA LYS A 260 13.84 27.64 9.20
C LYS A 260 12.50 26.93 9.38
N HIS A 261 11.41 27.56 8.94
CA HIS A 261 10.06 26.96 9.03
C HIS A 261 9.96 25.67 8.21
N ILE A 262 10.47 25.65 6.98
CA ILE A 262 10.51 24.43 6.15
C ILE A 262 11.34 23.33 6.82
N ALA A 263 12.45 23.67 7.47
CA ALA A 263 13.25 22.70 8.22
C ALA A 263 12.49 22.15 9.45
N GLU A 264 11.80 23.01 10.19
CA GLU A 264 10.97 22.62 11.35
C GLU A 264 9.82 21.69 10.94
N ILE A 265 9.15 21.95 9.80
CA ILE A 265 8.11 21.05 9.27
C ILE A 265 8.69 19.68 8.89
N ARG A 266 9.83 19.65 8.18
CA ARG A 266 10.50 18.39 7.82
C ARG A 266 10.88 17.59 9.06
N GLU A 267 11.43 18.24 10.08
CA GLU A 267 11.76 17.59 11.36
C GLU A 267 10.50 17.06 12.06
N ALA A 268 9.38 17.80 12.02
CA ALA A 268 8.10 17.33 12.55
C ALA A 268 7.60 16.09 11.78
N MET A 269 7.72 16.07 10.46
CA MET A 269 7.36 14.90 9.63
C MET A 269 8.21 13.68 9.97
N ASP A 270 9.53 13.85 10.17
CA ASP A 270 10.43 12.76 10.57
C ASP A 270 10.02 12.18 11.94
N LYS A 271 9.69 13.05 12.90
CA LYS A 271 9.24 12.64 14.24
C LYS A 271 7.89 11.93 14.23
N VAL A 272 6.91 12.44 13.49
CA VAL A 272 5.55 11.86 13.41
C VAL A 272 5.55 10.55 12.63
N SER A 273 6.25 10.52 11.49
CA SER A 273 6.39 9.31 10.69
C SER A 273 7.18 8.22 11.42
N GLY A 274 8.06 8.60 12.36
CA GLY A 274 9.00 7.69 13.01
C GLY A 274 10.05 7.13 12.04
N VAL A 275 10.14 7.68 10.82
CA VAL A 275 11.12 7.31 9.80
C VAL A 275 12.39 8.09 10.06
N THR A 276 13.51 7.38 10.13
CA THR A 276 14.79 8.03 10.37
C THR A 276 15.31 8.68 9.09
N PRO A 277 15.70 9.99 9.10
CA PRO A 277 16.21 10.72 7.92
C PRO A 277 17.42 10.07 7.23
N VAL A 278 18.10 9.19 7.97
CA VAL A 278 19.26 8.41 7.55
C VAL A 278 18.98 7.55 6.30
N VAL A 279 17.72 7.16 6.06
CA VAL A 279 17.28 6.41 4.86
C VAL A 279 17.26 7.28 3.59
N ALA A 280 17.18 8.62 3.71
CA ALA A 280 17.02 9.54 2.58
C ALA A 280 18.35 10.02 1.93
N GLY A 281 19.50 9.35 2.21
CA GLY A 281 20.75 9.56 1.46
C GLY A 281 21.97 10.05 2.24
N VAL A 282 21.92 10.11 3.57
CA VAL A 282 23.01 10.68 4.42
C VAL A 282 24.07 9.64 4.83
N LEU A 283 23.82 8.34 4.59
CA LEU A 283 24.72 7.27 5.05
C LEU A 283 26.07 7.18 4.35
N LYS A 284 26.23 7.69 3.12
CA LYS A 284 27.47 7.48 2.35
C LYS A 284 28.74 8.02 3.03
N ASN A 285 28.63 9.04 3.89
CA ASN A 285 29.80 9.72 4.47
C ASN A 285 30.03 9.47 5.97
N LYS A 286 29.15 8.73 6.67
CA LYS A 286 29.26 8.51 8.13
C LYS A 286 29.34 7.03 8.55
N LEU A 287 29.30 6.11 7.58
CA LEU A 287 29.39 4.66 7.80
C LEU A 287 30.68 4.20 8.51
N GLY A 288 31.79 4.96 8.41
CA GLY A 288 33.07 4.57 9.00
C GLY A 288 33.16 4.66 10.53
N ASN A 289 32.28 5.43 11.19
CA ASN A 289 32.36 5.70 12.65
C ASN A 289 31.10 5.34 13.46
N LEU A 290 30.01 4.92 12.81
CA LEU A 290 28.74 4.52 13.46
C LEU A 290 28.57 2.98 13.52
N THR A 291 29.67 2.24 13.40
CA THR A 291 29.73 0.78 13.17
C THR A 291 29.37 -0.11 14.37
N SER A 292 28.79 0.41 15.45
CA SER A 292 28.25 -0.49 16.49
C SER A 292 26.79 -0.81 16.19
N GLY A 293 26.42 -2.10 16.22
CA GLY A 293 25.02 -2.53 16.08
C GLY A 293 24.05 -1.84 17.05
N VAL A 294 24.57 -1.32 18.18
CA VAL A 294 23.83 -0.49 19.14
C VAL A 294 23.51 0.90 18.58
N ALA A 295 24.46 1.59 17.95
CA ALA A 295 24.22 2.90 17.35
C ALA A 295 23.22 2.82 16.20
N LEU A 296 23.27 1.75 15.40
CA LEU A 296 22.29 1.47 14.36
C LEU A 296 20.88 1.22 14.94
N LYS A 297 20.78 0.42 16.02
CA LYS A 297 19.54 0.20 16.76
C LYS A 297 18.94 1.49 17.31
N MET A 298 19.76 2.35 17.93
CA MET A 298 19.31 3.65 18.46
C MET A 298 18.81 4.56 17.34
N THR A 299 19.50 4.57 16.20
CA THR A 299 19.14 5.36 15.02
C THR A 299 17.79 4.93 14.44
N PHE A 300 17.47 3.63 14.48
CA PHE A 300 16.23 3.07 13.95
C PHE A 300 15.17 2.74 15.00
N MET A 301 15.32 3.20 16.24
CA MET A 301 14.44 2.81 17.35
C MET A 301 12.95 3.09 17.07
N GLY A 302 12.64 4.24 16.46
CA GLY A 302 11.28 4.59 16.04
C GLY A 302 10.69 3.62 15.00
N MET A 303 11.45 3.34 13.93
CA MET A 303 11.04 2.39 12.90
C MET A 303 10.92 0.97 13.43
N LEU A 304 11.88 0.50 14.24
CA LEU A 304 11.83 -0.83 14.85
C LEU A 304 10.61 -0.99 15.76
N ALA A 305 10.29 0.03 16.57
CA ALA A 305 9.10 0.01 17.42
C ALA A 305 7.78 0.01 16.61
N LYS A 306 7.74 0.66 15.44
CA LYS A 306 6.61 0.53 14.50
C LYS A 306 6.55 -0.86 13.89
N THR A 307 7.68 -1.39 13.40
CA THR A 307 7.77 -2.72 12.81
C THR A 307 7.29 -3.80 13.77
N VAL A 308 7.74 -3.80 15.03
CA VAL A 308 7.30 -4.78 16.04
C VAL A 308 5.78 -4.72 16.28
N ARG A 309 5.19 -3.52 16.34
CA ARG A 309 3.74 -3.36 16.48
C ARG A 309 2.98 -3.94 15.28
N LYS A 310 3.46 -3.69 14.06
CA LYS A 310 2.88 -4.25 12.83
C LYS A 310 3.07 -5.76 12.72
N GLN A 311 4.23 -6.28 13.12
CA GLN A 311 4.50 -7.72 13.14
C GLN A 311 3.46 -8.48 13.98
N HIS A 312 2.90 -7.86 15.02
CA HIS A 312 1.81 -8.46 15.76
C HIS A 312 0.53 -8.55 14.93
N THR A 313 0.01 -7.43 14.40
CA THR A 313 -1.25 -7.43 13.66
C THR A 313 -1.17 -8.19 12.34
N TYR A 314 -0.13 -7.96 11.55
CA TYR A 314 0.10 -8.67 10.29
C TYR A 314 0.48 -10.13 10.54
N GLY A 315 1.16 -10.44 11.65
CA GLY A 315 1.44 -11.82 12.04
C GLY A 315 0.17 -12.63 12.23
N GLU A 316 -0.80 -12.10 12.99
CA GLU A 316 -2.10 -12.75 13.17
C GLU A 316 -2.90 -12.81 11.86
N GLY A 317 -2.90 -11.73 11.06
CA GLY A 317 -3.54 -11.73 9.75
C GLY A 317 -3.00 -12.78 8.78
N ILE A 318 -1.67 -12.94 8.70
CA ILE A 318 -1.03 -13.93 7.84
C ILE A 318 -1.34 -15.36 8.30
N LYS A 319 -1.39 -15.61 9.63
CA LYS A 319 -1.84 -16.90 10.16
C LYS A 319 -3.26 -17.19 9.75
N GLU A 320 -4.15 -16.20 9.86
CA GLU A 320 -5.56 -16.35 9.53
C GLU A 320 -5.80 -16.59 8.04
N ILE A 321 -5.03 -15.94 7.16
CA ILE A 321 -5.01 -16.25 5.72
C ILE A 321 -4.65 -17.72 5.50
N GLY A 322 -3.56 -18.19 6.12
CA GLY A 322 -3.14 -19.59 5.98
C GLY A 322 -4.16 -20.58 6.55
N ARG A 323 -4.77 -20.29 7.70
CA ARG A 323 -5.86 -21.08 8.29
C ARG A 323 -7.03 -21.21 7.31
N MET A 324 -7.46 -20.09 6.73
CA MET A 324 -8.59 -20.03 5.81
C MET A 324 -8.31 -20.76 4.49
N VAL A 325 -7.09 -20.66 3.97
CA VAL A 325 -6.61 -21.42 2.79
C VAL A 325 -6.67 -22.93 3.06
N LEU A 326 -6.12 -23.39 4.17
CA LEU A 326 -6.13 -24.81 4.53
C LEU A 326 -7.55 -25.33 4.77
N ARG A 327 -8.40 -24.51 5.40
CA ARG A 327 -9.82 -24.82 5.57
C ARG A 327 -10.54 -24.96 4.24
N LEU A 328 -10.29 -24.06 3.29
CA LEU A 328 -10.89 -24.14 1.96
C LEU A 328 -10.49 -25.42 1.23
N LEU A 329 -9.21 -25.78 1.28
CA LEU A 329 -8.70 -27.01 0.66
C LEU A 329 -9.30 -28.28 1.29
N ASP A 330 -9.51 -28.28 2.61
CA ASP A 330 -10.16 -29.37 3.35
C ASP A 330 -11.64 -29.51 2.97
N VAL A 331 -12.40 -28.42 3.00
CA VAL A 331 -13.83 -28.44 2.64
C VAL A 331 -14.05 -28.84 1.18
N CYS A 332 -13.13 -28.45 0.29
CA CYS A 332 -13.15 -28.87 -1.12
C CYS A 332 -12.66 -30.31 -1.35
N GLY A 333 -12.23 -31.02 -0.30
CA GLY A 333 -11.71 -32.39 -0.40
C GLY A 333 -10.37 -32.51 -1.14
N VAL A 334 -9.61 -31.41 -1.26
CA VAL A 334 -8.32 -31.36 -1.96
C VAL A 334 -7.19 -31.81 -1.05
N TYR A 335 -7.15 -31.29 0.18
CA TYR A 335 -6.14 -31.65 1.17
C TYR A 335 -6.79 -31.69 2.55
N PRO A 336 -6.99 -32.87 3.16
CA PRO A 336 -7.63 -32.98 4.46
C PRO A 336 -6.73 -32.33 5.52
N THR A 337 -7.31 -31.50 6.38
CA THR A 337 -6.58 -30.87 7.50
C THR A 337 -7.43 -30.89 8.76
N GLU A 338 -6.80 -31.20 9.89
CA GLU A 338 -7.41 -31.04 11.21
C GLU A 338 -7.20 -29.63 11.73
N GLU A 339 -7.85 -29.27 12.84
CA GLU A 339 -7.72 -27.92 13.42
C GLU A 339 -6.28 -27.64 13.89
N GLN A 340 -5.59 -28.67 14.41
CA GLN A 340 -4.20 -28.58 14.86
C GLN A 340 -3.22 -28.30 13.69
N ASP A 341 -3.53 -28.81 12.49
CA ASP A 341 -2.72 -28.57 11.29
C ASP A 341 -2.77 -27.11 10.82
N ARG A 342 -3.77 -26.35 11.28
CA ARG A 342 -3.99 -24.95 10.92
C ARG A 342 -3.44 -23.96 11.94
N GLU A 343 -2.81 -24.44 13.01
CA GLU A 343 -2.11 -23.60 13.99
C GLU A 343 -0.76 -23.13 13.44
N LEU A 344 -0.80 -22.09 12.61
CA LEU A 344 0.39 -21.57 11.95
C LEU A 344 1.20 -20.61 12.83
N LYS A 345 2.53 -20.66 12.68
CA LYS A 345 3.46 -19.71 13.30
C LYS A 345 4.15 -18.89 12.22
N VAL A 346 3.96 -17.58 12.27
CA VAL A 346 4.66 -16.62 11.40
C VAL A 346 5.94 -16.18 12.11
N ILE A 347 7.07 -16.28 11.41
CA ILE A 347 8.39 -15.90 11.92
C ILE A 347 8.88 -14.71 11.12
N PHE A 348 9.07 -13.58 11.79
CA PHE A 348 9.68 -12.40 11.20
C PHE A 348 11.19 -12.38 11.50
N PRO A 349 12.06 -12.32 10.48
CA PRO A 349 13.48 -12.21 10.70
C PRO A 349 13.84 -10.86 11.32
N ASN A 350 15.00 -10.79 11.99
CA ASN A 350 15.52 -9.52 12.49
C ASN A 350 15.80 -8.57 11.31
N PRO A 351 15.20 -7.37 11.29
CA PRO A 351 15.32 -6.44 10.17
C PRO A 351 16.69 -5.74 10.08
N LEU A 352 17.54 -5.85 11.11
CA LEU A 352 18.87 -5.23 11.09
C LEU A 352 19.92 -6.18 10.51
N PRO A 353 20.86 -5.68 9.69
CA PRO A 353 22.05 -6.44 9.33
C PRO A 353 22.79 -6.75 10.62
N THR A 354 22.88 -8.04 10.93
CA THR A 354 23.67 -8.55 12.06
C THR A 354 24.96 -9.07 11.48
N ASP A 355 26.08 -8.77 12.14
CA ASP A 355 27.33 -9.46 11.83
C ASP A 355 27.09 -10.96 12.03
N GLU A 356 27.46 -11.78 11.04
CA GLU A 356 27.32 -13.23 11.13
C GLU A 356 28.10 -13.78 12.33
N MET A 357 29.21 -13.12 12.70
CA MET A 357 30.02 -13.50 13.85
C MET A 357 29.28 -13.30 15.18
N ASP A 358 28.65 -12.13 15.36
CA ASP A 358 27.84 -11.82 16.55
C ASP A 358 26.67 -12.81 16.69
N ARG A 359 26.05 -13.18 15.56
CA ARG A 359 24.95 -14.16 15.52
C ARG A 359 25.39 -15.56 15.91
N LEU A 360 26.54 -16.02 15.43
CA LEU A 360 27.08 -17.34 15.77
C LEU A 360 27.55 -17.38 17.23
N GLU A 361 28.10 -16.29 17.76
CA GLU A 361 28.48 -16.18 19.16
C GLU A 361 27.25 -16.18 20.08
N GLU A 362 26.19 -15.44 19.75
CA GLU A 362 24.91 -15.47 20.47
C GLU A 362 24.31 -16.88 20.48
N ALA A 363 24.33 -17.57 19.34
CA ALA A 363 23.85 -18.94 19.22
C ALA A 363 24.67 -19.92 20.09
N ARG A 364 26.00 -19.76 20.13
CA ARG A 364 26.87 -20.57 20.99
C ARG A 364 26.54 -20.36 22.47
N ILE A 365 26.38 -19.11 22.90
CA ILE A 365 26.02 -18.75 24.28
C ILE A 365 24.65 -19.33 24.65
N LYS A 366 23.65 -19.29 23.75
CA LYS A 366 22.32 -19.88 24.00
C LYS A 366 22.38 -21.39 24.18
N ILE A 367 23.20 -22.10 23.41
CA ILE A 367 23.42 -23.54 23.57
C ILE A 367 24.11 -23.83 24.91
N GLU A 368 25.12 -23.03 25.28
CA GLU A 368 25.81 -23.14 26.58
C GLU A 368 24.86 -22.88 27.76
N LEU A 369 23.89 -21.98 27.61
CA LEU A 369 22.83 -21.69 28.58
C LEU A 369 21.70 -22.73 28.62
N GLY A 370 21.76 -23.78 27.78
CA GLY A 370 20.81 -24.89 27.78
C GLY A 370 19.56 -24.69 26.90
N VAL A 371 19.56 -23.72 25.97
CA VAL A 371 18.48 -23.57 24.99
C VAL A 371 18.52 -24.75 24.00
N PRO A 372 17.40 -25.42 23.70
CA PRO A 372 17.36 -26.53 22.74
C PRO A 372 17.93 -26.15 21.37
N ARG A 373 18.82 -26.99 20.83
CA ARG A 373 19.53 -26.74 19.57
C ARG A 373 18.60 -26.50 18.39
N GLU A 374 17.47 -27.21 18.34
CA GLU A 374 16.44 -27.03 17.29
C GLU A 374 15.87 -25.61 17.29
N LYS A 375 15.63 -25.03 18.46
CA LYS A 375 15.13 -23.66 18.59
C LYS A 375 16.17 -22.64 18.14
N VAL A 376 17.45 -22.87 18.45
CA VAL A 376 18.56 -22.00 18.02
C VAL A 376 18.75 -22.06 16.51
N LEU A 377 18.66 -23.25 15.89
CA LEU A 377 18.74 -23.40 14.44
C LEU A 377 17.54 -22.75 13.73
N GLN A 378 16.33 -22.88 14.27
CA GLN A 378 15.14 -22.20 13.77
C GLN A 378 15.28 -20.66 13.82
N GLU A 379 15.86 -20.11 14.89
CA GLU A 379 16.14 -18.67 15.02
C GLU A 379 17.21 -18.18 14.01
N LEU A 380 18.13 -19.06 13.61
CA LEU A 380 19.14 -18.80 12.59
C LEU A 380 18.63 -19.01 11.15
N GLY A 381 17.43 -19.61 10.99
CA GLY A 381 16.82 -19.89 9.69
C GLY A 381 17.32 -21.16 9.00
N TYR A 382 17.82 -22.14 9.76
CA TYR A 382 18.27 -23.46 9.28
C TYR A 382 17.23 -24.56 9.47
#